data_AF-A0A0F6SF96-F1
#
_entry.id   AF-A0A0F6SF96-F1
#
_cell.length_a   1.000
_cell.length_b   1.000
_cell.length_c   1.000
_cell.angle_alpha   90.00
_cell.angle_beta   90.00
_cell.angle_gamma   90.00
#
_symmetry.space_group_name_H-M   'P 1'
#
loop_
_entity.id
_entity.type
_entity.pdbx_description
1 polymer ?
#
loop_
_entity_poly.entity_id
_entity_poly.type
_entity_poly.pdbx_seq_one_letter_code
_entity_poly.pdbx_strand_id
1 'polypeptide(L)'
;MKRLAMMACLLAACGDARGTLAVRVGGEEAAERGWPLEIDGETIAFADGWSLEFDRVLASVVAFSIAGSDGERVALEVDPVVADLHGGQIEAWRFEALAARRWERLDWRIAPPTASARTIGGVQSEHVTRMSDAGWSMLLEGRATHPEHGAYELSLGLPLDVDNVRCELEDGTLGIVVPEGGVADTELTFHLDHVFFDDLGAEPEMRFEAWAAAAGEDRVITLDDLASQSLADLRGIDGEPLGVTYDPGATPLASGDLRAFVIAAATSVGHLNGEGHCEYDVAR
;
A
#
# COMPACT_ATOMS: atom_id res chain seq x y z
N MET A 1 -32.98 70.24 -12.08
CA MET A 1 -32.39 68.97 -12.59
C MET A 1 -31.53 68.37 -11.49
N LYS A 2 -32.07 67.45 -10.68
CA LYS A 2 -31.32 66.75 -9.62
C LYS A 2 -30.84 65.43 -10.19
N ARG A 3 -29.52 65.25 -10.30
CA ARG A 3 -28.88 64.00 -10.74
C ARG A 3 -28.94 63.01 -9.58
N LEU A 4 -29.66 61.91 -9.79
CA LEU A 4 -29.67 60.74 -8.91
C LEU A 4 -28.40 59.94 -9.25
N ALA A 5 -27.43 59.92 -8.35
CA ALA A 5 -26.26 59.06 -8.46
C ALA A 5 -26.67 57.65 -7.99
N MET A 6 -26.72 56.72 -8.94
CA MET A 6 -27.02 55.31 -8.68
C MET A 6 -25.73 54.66 -8.19
N MET A 7 -25.64 54.45 -6.88
CA MET A 7 -24.53 53.77 -6.21
C MET A 7 -24.68 52.26 -6.49
N ALA A 8 -23.87 51.74 -7.41
CA ALA A 8 -23.79 50.31 -7.66
C ALA A 8 -23.00 49.65 -6.52
N CYS A 9 -23.70 48.96 -5.62
CA CYS A 9 -23.07 48.02 -4.70
C CYS A 9 -22.56 46.83 -5.52
N LEU A 10 -21.25 46.81 -5.77
CA LEU A 10 -20.52 45.59 -6.11
C LEU A 10 -20.54 44.71 -4.87
N LEU A 11 -21.46 43.74 -4.84
CA LEU A 11 -21.33 42.58 -3.96
C LEU A 11 -20.07 41.84 -4.40
N ALA A 12 -18.97 42.05 -3.67
CA ALA A 12 -17.86 41.11 -3.69
C ALA A 12 -18.42 39.81 -3.11
N ALA A 13 -18.83 38.90 -3.99
CA ALA A 13 -19.02 37.52 -3.60
C ALA A 13 -17.63 37.02 -3.18
N CYS A 14 -17.38 36.96 -1.88
CA CYS A 14 -16.37 36.06 -1.32
C CYS A 14 -16.83 34.65 -1.71
N GLY A 15 -16.43 34.20 -2.89
CA GLY A 15 -16.49 32.79 -3.20
C GLY A 15 -15.51 32.11 -2.26
N ASP A 16 -15.96 31.09 -1.53
CA ASP A 16 -15.05 30.26 -0.75
C ASP A 16 -13.96 29.75 -1.70
N ALA A 17 -12.70 29.99 -1.35
CA ALA A 17 -11.55 29.56 -2.13
C ALA A 17 -11.62 28.05 -2.32
N ARG A 18 -11.45 27.58 -3.55
CA ARG A 18 -11.61 26.17 -3.92
C ARG A 18 -10.43 25.65 -4.74
N GLY A 19 -10.15 24.36 -4.62
CA GLY A 19 -9.13 23.65 -5.39
C GLY A 19 -9.57 22.25 -5.78
N THR A 20 -8.63 21.47 -6.28
CA THR A 20 -8.82 20.08 -6.69
C THR A 20 -7.86 19.18 -5.91
N LEU A 21 -8.31 17.97 -5.59
CA LEU A 21 -7.46 16.88 -5.09
C LEU A 21 -7.47 15.74 -6.11
N ALA A 22 -6.29 15.34 -6.59
CA ALA A 22 -6.09 14.11 -7.34
C ALA A 22 -5.42 13.09 -6.42
N VAL A 23 -6.00 11.90 -6.33
CA VAL A 23 -5.49 10.79 -5.53
C VAL A 23 -5.02 9.70 -6.47
N ARG A 24 -3.74 9.35 -6.35
CA ARG A 24 -3.10 8.26 -7.06
C ARG A 24 -2.87 7.08 -6.13
N VAL A 25 -2.66 5.92 -6.73
CA VAL A 25 -2.18 4.72 -6.03
C VAL A 25 -0.95 4.24 -6.78
N GLY A 26 0.09 3.86 -6.05
CA GLY A 26 1.36 3.37 -6.60
C GLY A 26 2.06 2.43 -5.62
N GLY A 27 3.02 1.64 -6.12
CA GLY A 27 3.85 0.76 -5.30
C GLY A 27 5.34 1.03 -5.48
N GLU A 28 5.65 2.29 -5.85
CA GLU A 28 6.99 2.77 -6.18
C GLU A 28 7.71 1.91 -7.23
N GLU A 29 9.02 2.06 -7.30
CA GLU A 29 9.86 1.38 -8.27
C GLU A 29 9.99 -0.12 -7.98
N ALA A 30 9.73 -0.53 -6.72
CA ALA A 30 9.68 -1.93 -6.32
C ALA A 30 8.52 -2.68 -6.97
N ALA A 31 7.33 -2.09 -7.07
CA ALA A 31 6.21 -2.74 -7.77
C ALA A 31 6.47 -2.88 -9.29
N GLU A 32 7.20 -1.95 -9.89
CA GLU A 32 7.51 -1.95 -11.32
C GLU A 32 8.64 -2.92 -11.69
N ARG A 33 9.64 -3.09 -10.82
CA ARG A 33 10.89 -3.80 -11.16
C ARG A 33 11.20 -5.00 -10.27
N GLY A 34 10.71 -5.00 -9.03
CA GLY A 34 11.13 -5.92 -7.97
C GLY A 34 12.52 -5.59 -7.43
N TRP A 35 13.24 -6.57 -6.87
CA TRP A 35 14.55 -6.41 -6.23
C TRP A 35 15.63 -7.28 -6.88
N PRO A 36 16.90 -6.82 -6.89
CA PRO A 36 17.42 -5.62 -6.23
C PRO A 36 17.06 -4.30 -6.93
N LEU A 37 17.00 -3.21 -6.16
CA LEU A 37 16.83 -1.84 -6.64
C LEU A 37 18.04 -0.98 -6.28
N GLU A 38 18.35 -0.03 -7.15
CA GLU A 38 19.35 1.01 -6.90
C GLU A 38 18.62 2.35 -6.75
N ILE A 39 18.63 2.91 -5.54
CA ILE A 39 17.99 4.20 -5.21
C ILE A 39 19.06 5.07 -4.55
N ASP A 40 19.32 6.26 -5.12
CA ASP A 40 20.30 7.23 -4.61
C ASP A 40 21.71 6.68 -4.29
N GLY A 41 22.09 5.60 -4.96
CA GLY A 41 23.39 4.94 -4.79
C GLY A 41 23.43 3.88 -3.68
N GLU A 42 22.29 3.56 -3.10
CA GLU A 42 22.08 2.44 -2.19
C GLU A 42 21.36 1.29 -2.89
N THR A 43 21.81 0.07 -2.62
CA THR A 43 21.20 -1.16 -3.15
C THR A 43 20.21 -1.71 -2.12
N ILE A 44 18.92 -1.71 -2.46
CA ILE A 44 17.88 -2.40 -1.68
C ILE A 44 17.74 -3.81 -2.26
N ALA A 45 18.07 -4.84 -1.47
CA ALA A 45 18.10 -6.23 -1.91
C ALA A 45 17.78 -7.19 -0.76
N PHE A 46 17.42 -8.43 -1.11
CA PHE A 46 17.32 -9.50 -0.13
C PHE A 46 18.71 -9.85 0.43
N ALA A 47 18.82 -9.87 1.74
CA ALA A 47 20.09 -10.10 2.43
C ALA A 47 20.61 -11.55 2.30
N ASP A 48 19.76 -12.47 1.86
CA ASP A 48 20.08 -13.86 1.55
C ASP A 48 20.33 -14.12 0.05
N GLY A 49 20.54 -13.07 -0.74
CA GLY A 49 21.04 -13.17 -2.13
C GLY A 49 19.98 -13.50 -3.17
N TRP A 50 18.71 -13.53 -2.77
CA TRP A 50 17.57 -13.67 -3.68
C TRP A 50 17.32 -12.39 -4.48
N SER A 51 16.78 -12.58 -5.68
CA SER A 51 16.15 -11.52 -6.47
C SER A 51 14.68 -11.86 -6.66
N LEU A 52 13.84 -10.86 -6.91
CA LEU A 52 12.42 -11.04 -7.22
C LEU A 52 12.03 -10.02 -8.29
N GLU A 53 11.43 -10.48 -9.37
CA GLU A 53 10.79 -9.62 -10.37
C GLU A 53 9.28 -9.83 -10.30
N PHE A 54 8.48 -8.76 -10.34
CA PHE A 54 7.03 -8.87 -10.36
C PHE A 54 6.49 -8.92 -11.79
N ASP A 55 5.56 -9.84 -12.02
CA ASP A 55 4.70 -9.83 -13.21
C ASP A 55 3.42 -9.03 -12.96
N ARG A 56 2.98 -8.98 -11.69
CA ARG A 56 1.74 -8.34 -11.28
C ARG A 56 1.78 -7.93 -9.81
N VAL A 57 1.32 -6.72 -9.54
CA VAL A 57 1.11 -6.22 -8.18
C VAL A 57 -0.27 -5.60 -8.11
N LEU A 58 -1.26 -6.34 -7.63
CA LEU A 58 -2.61 -5.81 -7.47
C LEU A 58 -2.87 -5.37 -6.04
N ALA A 59 -3.48 -4.20 -5.88
CA ALA A 59 -3.90 -3.69 -4.59
C ALA A 59 -5.33 -3.16 -4.63
N SER A 60 -6.10 -3.46 -3.58
CA SER A 60 -7.48 -3.01 -3.38
C SER A 60 -7.54 -1.89 -2.35
N VAL A 61 -8.12 -0.76 -2.74
CA VAL A 61 -8.42 0.35 -1.83
C VAL A 61 -9.93 0.57 -1.83
N VAL A 62 -10.55 0.42 -0.67
CA VAL A 62 -12.02 0.39 -0.54
C VAL A 62 -12.60 1.67 0.06
N ALA A 63 -11.78 2.50 0.68
CA ALA A 63 -12.20 3.77 1.25
C ALA A 63 -11.06 4.79 1.20
N PHE A 64 -11.44 6.05 1.06
CA PHE A 64 -10.56 7.22 1.16
C PHE A 64 -11.38 8.37 1.73
N SER A 65 -10.82 9.12 2.67
CA SER A 65 -11.48 10.27 3.25
C SER A 65 -10.50 11.34 3.70
N ILE A 66 -10.96 12.59 3.67
CA ILE A 66 -10.24 13.72 4.24
C ILE A 66 -11.16 14.49 5.20
N ALA A 67 -10.58 15.03 6.27
CA ALA A 67 -11.30 15.83 7.25
C ALA A 67 -10.46 17.01 7.75
N GLY A 68 -11.14 18.12 7.99
CA GLY A 68 -10.59 19.30 8.64
C GLY A 68 -10.62 19.15 10.16
N SER A 69 -9.76 19.91 10.84
CA SER A 69 -9.70 20.01 12.30
C SER A 69 -10.99 20.55 12.95
N ASP A 70 -11.84 21.20 12.17
CA ASP A 70 -13.17 21.68 12.56
C ASP A 70 -14.27 20.60 12.47
N GLY A 71 -13.89 19.37 12.08
CA GLY A 71 -14.81 18.26 11.91
C GLY A 71 -15.56 18.26 10.58
N GLU A 72 -15.27 19.21 9.68
CA GLU A 72 -15.73 19.14 8.30
C GLU A 72 -15.12 17.89 7.67
N ARG A 73 -15.97 16.93 7.31
CA ARG A 73 -15.57 15.75 6.54
C ARG A 73 -16.06 15.94 5.13
N VAL A 74 -15.17 15.75 4.17
CA VAL A 74 -15.64 15.49 2.82
C VAL A 74 -16.07 14.03 2.82
N ALA A 75 -17.38 13.80 2.78
CA ALA A 75 -17.93 12.46 2.58
C ALA A 75 -17.62 12.04 1.14
N LEU A 76 -16.40 11.56 0.95
CA LEU A 76 -15.93 11.00 -0.30
C LEU A 76 -16.47 9.57 -0.33
N GLU A 77 -17.72 9.40 -0.79
CA GLU A 77 -18.14 8.09 -1.27
C GLU A 77 -17.29 7.79 -2.51
N VAL A 78 -16.21 7.06 -2.29
CA VAL A 78 -15.36 6.57 -3.35
C VAL A 78 -15.86 5.22 -3.81
N ASP A 79 -15.91 5.02 -5.12
CA ASP A 79 -16.00 3.68 -5.67
C ASP A 79 -14.69 2.95 -5.34
N PRO A 80 -14.74 1.78 -4.65
CA PRO A 80 -13.56 0.96 -4.39
C PRO A 80 -12.78 0.69 -5.68
N VAL A 81 -11.46 0.66 -5.60
CA VAL A 81 -10.59 0.41 -6.75
C VAL A 81 -9.72 -0.82 -6.54
N VAL A 82 -9.45 -1.54 -7.63
CA VAL A 82 -8.33 -2.47 -7.72
C VAL A 82 -7.37 -1.93 -8.76
N ALA A 83 -6.13 -1.68 -8.36
CA ALA A 83 -5.08 -1.10 -9.18
C ALA A 83 -3.98 -2.12 -9.48
N ASP A 84 -3.44 -2.10 -10.70
CA ASP A 84 -2.18 -2.79 -11.03
C ASP A 84 -1.01 -1.83 -10.86
N LEU A 85 -0.27 -1.99 -9.76
CA LEU A 85 0.82 -1.11 -9.37
C LEU A 85 2.09 -1.35 -10.18
N HIS A 86 2.17 -2.47 -10.91
CA HIS A 86 3.30 -2.78 -11.79
C HIS A 86 3.42 -1.80 -12.96
N GLY A 87 2.32 -1.15 -13.35
CA GLY A 87 2.30 -0.12 -14.40
C GLY A 87 2.70 1.29 -13.92
N GLY A 88 3.11 1.42 -12.67
CA GLY A 88 3.42 2.70 -12.01
C GLY A 88 2.19 3.38 -11.39
N GLN A 89 2.32 4.67 -11.11
CA GLN A 89 1.29 5.44 -10.39
C GLN A 89 0.05 5.72 -11.26
N ILE A 90 -1.14 5.46 -10.72
CA ILE A 90 -2.41 5.58 -11.45
C ILE A 90 -3.39 6.45 -10.66
N GLU A 91 -4.06 7.40 -11.33
CA GLU A 91 -5.13 8.19 -10.71
C GLU A 91 -6.34 7.32 -10.36
N ALA A 92 -6.60 7.16 -9.07
CA ALA A 92 -7.77 6.47 -8.55
C ALA A 92 -8.96 7.41 -8.49
N TRP A 93 -8.81 8.60 -7.91
CA TRP A 93 -9.93 9.54 -7.74
C TRP A 93 -9.51 10.99 -7.98
N ARG A 94 -10.49 11.80 -8.36
CA ARG A 94 -10.35 13.24 -8.54
C ARG A 94 -11.55 13.94 -7.92
N PHE A 95 -11.27 14.86 -7.02
CA PHE A 95 -12.26 15.64 -6.28
C PHE A 95 -12.10 17.11 -6.62
N GLU A 96 -13.05 17.65 -7.36
CA GLU A 96 -13.07 19.06 -7.74
C GLU A 96 -13.80 19.91 -6.70
N ALA A 97 -13.54 21.21 -6.73
CA ALA A 97 -14.27 22.21 -5.95
C ALA A 97 -14.22 22.01 -4.42
N LEU A 98 -13.18 21.34 -3.92
CA LEU A 98 -12.91 21.21 -2.49
C LEU A 98 -12.51 22.56 -1.90
N ALA A 99 -12.85 22.81 -0.63
CA ALA A 99 -12.35 23.99 0.07
C ALA A 99 -10.81 24.02 0.03
N ALA A 100 -10.26 25.17 -0.35
CA ALA A 100 -8.83 25.39 -0.40
C ALA A 100 -8.30 25.66 1.01
N ARG A 101 -7.79 24.60 1.65
CA ARG A 101 -7.33 24.59 3.03
C ARG A 101 -6.44 23.37 3.27
N ARG A 102 -5.87 23.31 4.48
CA ARG A 102 -5.37 22.05 5.03
C ARG A 102 -6.53 21.17 5.45
N TRP A 103 -6.42 19.90 5.12
CA TRP A 103 -7.21 18.79 5.63
C TRP A 103 -6.28 17.97 6.52
N GLU A 104 -6.35 18.18 7.84
CA GLU A 104 -5.42 17.62 8.82
C GLU A 104 -5.59 16.12 9.06
N ARG A 105 -6.64 15.51 8.50
CA ARG A 105 -6.82 14.08 8.58
C ARG A 105 -7.06 13.50 7.19
N LEU A 106 -6.25 12.53 6.83
CA LEU A 106 -6.38 11.70 5.64
C LEU A 106 -6.39 10.25 6.13
N ASP A 107 -7.46 9.54 5.81
CA ASP A 107 -7.62 8.14 6.15
C ASP A 107 -7.97 7.36 4.87
N TRP A 108 -7.46 6.14 4.72
CA TRP A 108 -7.78 5.24 3.62
C TRP A 108 -7.75 3.78 4.06
N ARG A 109 -8.44 2.89 3.35
CA ARG A 109 -8.60 1.49 3.77
C ARG A 109 -8.16 0.52 2.69
N ILE A 110 -7.28 -0.40 3.07
CA ILE A 110 -6.93 -1.61 2.32
C ILE A 110 -7.85 -2.72 2.81
N ALA A 111 -8.67 -3.28 1.94
CA ALA A 111 -9.53 -4.44 2.27
C ALA A 111 -9.87 -5.22 1.00
N PRO A 112 -10.33 -6.48 1.11
CA PRO A 112 -10.70 -7.27 -0.06
C PRO A 112 -11.74 -6.54 -0.92
N PRO A 113 -11.59 -6.55 -2.25
CA PRO A 113 -12.50 -5.84 -3.12
C PRO A 113 -13.86 -6.53 -3.15
N THR A 114 -14.90 -5.75 -3.41
CA THR A 114 -16.19 -6.29 -3.85
C THR A 114 -16.16 -6.51 -5.36
N ALA A 115 -17.07 -7.35 -5.88
CA ALA A 115 -17.20 -7.58 -7.31
C ALA A 115 -17.53 -6.30 -8.13
N SER A 116 -17.95 -5.20 -7.48
CA SER A 116 -18.21 -3.91 -8.10
C SER A 116 -17.02 -2.95 -8.07
N ALA A 117 -15.87 -3.36 -7.52
CA ALA A 117 -14.68 -2.52 -7.50
C ALA A 117 -14.26 -2.15 -8.94
N ARG A 118 -13.93 -0.87 -9.13
CA ARG A 118 -13.46 -0.36 -10.41
C ARG A 118 -12.01 -0.79 -10.63
N THR A 119 -11.73 -1.37 -11.79
CA THR A 119 -10.37 -1.72 -12.22
C THR A 119 -9.66 -0.51 -12.79
N ILE A 120 -8.44 -0.22 -12.33
CA ILE A 120 -7.54 0.79 -12.89
C ILE A 120 -6.18 0.16 -13.22
N GLY A 121 -5.38 0.78 -14.10
CA GLY A 121 -4.08 0.22 -14.49
C GLY A 121 -4.14 -1.01 -15.40
N GLY A 122 -5.29 -1.31 -16.01
CA GLY A 122 -5.43 -2.47 -16.90
C GLY A 122 -5.74 -3.80 -16.20
N VAL A 123 -6.09 -3.77 -14.92
CA VAL A 123 -6.56 -4.95 -14.16
C VAL A 123 -7.73 -5.62 -14.90
N GLN A 124 -7.60 -6.93 -15.11
CA GLN A 124 -8.68 -7.74 -15.67
C GLN A 124 -9.68 -8.11 -14.58
N SER A 125 -10.97 -8.15 -14.94
CA SER A 125 -12.06 -8.48 -14.01
C SER A 125 -11.92 -9.85 -13.35
N GLU A 126 -11.27 -10.80 -14.01
CA GLU A 126 -11.03 -12.14 -13.45
C GLU A 126 -10.13 -12.11 -12.21
N HIS A 127 -9.16 -11.20 -12.15
CA HIS A 127 -8.31 -11.03 -10.97
C HIS A 127 -9.10 -10.39 -9.82
N VAL A 128 -9.99 -9.44 -10.10
CA VAL A 128 -10.88 -8.86 -9.09
C VAL A 128 -11.78 -9.93 -8.50
N THR A 129 -12.37 -10.81 -9.34
CA THR A 129 -13.16 -11.94 -8.86
C THR A 129 -12.34 -12.89 -8.01
N ARG A 130 -11.13 -13.28 -8.45
CA ARG A 130 -10.23 -14.14 -7.67
C ARG A 130 -9.88 -13.53 -6.31
N MET A 131 -9.52 -12.25 -6.26
CA MET A 131 -9.23 -11.53 -5.02
C MET A 131 -10.45 -11.46 -4.10
N SER A 132 -11.63 -11.15 -4.65
CA SER A 132 -12.88 -11.08 -3.89
C SER A 132 -13.28 -12.44 -3.30
N ASP A 133 -13.25 -13.49 -4.12
CA ASP A 133 -13.65 -14.85 -3.72
C ASP A 133 -12.70 -15.44 -2.67
N ALA A 134 -11.40 -15.14 -2.78
CA ALA A 134 -10.38 -15.64 -1.85
C ALA A 134 -10.20 -14.72 -0.61
N GLY A 135 -10.86 -13.56 -0.57
CA GLY A 135 -10.71 -12.60 0.52
C GLY A 135 -9.34 -11.91 0.54
N TRP A 136 -8.72 -11.69 -0.62
CA TRP A 136 -7.44 -11.01 -0.76
C TRP A 136 -7.64 -9.53 -1.08
N SER A 137 -6.88 -8.67 -0.42
CA SER A 137 -6.78 -7.24 -0.71
C SER A 137 -5.55 -6.89 -1.52
N MET A 138 -4.52 -7.74 -1.52
CA MET A 138 -3.39 -7.66 -2.44
C MET A 138 -3.10 -9.00 -3.10
N LEU A 139 -2.58 -8.95 -4.33
CA LEU A 139 -2.08 -10.11 -5.06
C LEU A 139 -0.73 -9.75 -5.67
N LEU A 140 0.32 -10.47 -5.25
CA LEU A 140 1.66 -10.36 -5.79
C LEU A 140 1.96 -11.62 -6.60
N GLU A 141 2.20 -11.45 -7.90
CA GLU A 141 2.66 -12.53 -8.78
C GLU A 141 4.00 -12.13 -9.37
N GLY A 142 4.95 -13.07 -9.40
CA GLY A 142 6.29 -12.80 -9.89
C GLY A 142 7.21 -13.99 -9.76
N ARG A 143 8.50 -13.76 -10.00
CA ARG A 143 9.51 -14.80 -10.07
C ARG A 143 10.72 -14.44 -9.21
N ALA A 144 10.97 -15.29 -8.21
CA ALA A 144 12.15 -15.20 -7.37
C ALA A 144 13.29 -16.06 -7.94
N THR A 145 14.53 -15.57 -7.91
CA THR A 145 15.70 -16.32 -8.38
C THR A 145 16.87 -16.23 -7.41
N HIS A 146 17.61 -17.33 -7.31
CA HIS A 146 18.87 -17.42 -6.58
C HIS A 146 19.91 -18.15 -7.43
N PRO A 147 21.18 -17.68 -7.49
CA PRO A 147 22.22 -18.32 -8.30
C PRO A 147 22.43 -19.82 -8.02
N GLU A 148 22.20 -20.25 -6.77
CA GLU A 148 22.42 -21.63 -6.33
C GLU A 148 21.13 -22.47 -6.27
N HIS A 149 19.98 -21.85 -6.01
CA HIS A 149 18.72 -22.56 -5.76
C HIS A 149 17.77 -22.55 -6.97
N GLY A 150 18.12 -21.81 -8.02
CA GLY A 150 17.33 -21.69 -9.24
C GLY A 150 16.19 -20.69 -9.04
N ALA A 151 15.01 -21.03 -9.53
CA ALA A 151 13.88 -20.11 -9.53
C ALA A 151 12.61 -20.73 -8.97
N TYR A 152 11.81 -19.84 -8.39
CA TYR A 152 10.51 -20.12 -7.77
C TYR A 152 9.52 -19.05 -8.27
N GLU A 153 8.28 -19.47 -8.47
CA GLU A 153 7.20 -18.54 -8.77
C GLU A 153 6.54 -18.11 -7.47
N LEU A 154 6.14 -16.85 -7.38
CA LEU A 154 5.38 -16.27 -6.29
C LEU A 154 3.94 -16.08 -6.76
N SER A 155 2.97 -16.56 -6.00
CA SER A 155 1.55 -16.24 -6.16
C SER A 155 0.96 -15.97 -4.77
N LEU A 156 1.24 -14.79 -4.25
CA LEU A 156 0.93 -14.39 -2.89
C LEU A 156 -0.34 -13.55 -2.84
N GLY A 157 -1.44 -14.15 -2.40
CA GLY A 157 -2.67 -13.43 -2.06
C GLY A 157 -2.67 -13.04 -0.58
N LEU A 158 -2.70 -11.73 -0.28
CA LEU A 158 -2.67 -11.21 1.09
C LEU A 158 -4.08 -10.77 1.54
N PRO A 159 -4.60 -11.27 2.67
CA PRO A 159 -5.93 -10.92 3.18
C PRO A 159 -5.87 -9.74 4.15
N LEU A 160 -5.28 -8.62 3.74
CA LEU A 160 -5.17 -7.44 4.61
C LEU A 160 -6.54 -6.76 4.76
N ASP A 161 -6.86 -6.34 5.97
CA ASP A 161 -7.99 -5.47 6.29
C ASP A 161 -7.51 -4.39 7.28
N VAL A 162 -7.03 -3.28 6.74
CA VAL A 162 -6.29 -2.24 7.46
C VAL A 162 -6.86 -0.87 7.15
N ASP A 163 -7.25 -0.15 8.19
CA ASP A 163 -7.53 1.27 8.14
C ASP A 163 -6.19 2.02 8.36
N ASN A 164 -5.67 2.63 7.30
CA ASN A 164 -4.55 3.57 7.36
C ASN A 164 -5.12 4.94 7.76
N VAL A 165 -4.97 5.30 9.03
CA VAL A 165 -5.61 6.50 9.58
C VAL A 165 -4.58 7.55 9.95
N ARG A 166 -5.01 8.81 9.96
CA ARG A 166 -4.22 9.94 10.43
C ARG A 166 -2.84 9.99 9.74
N CYS A 167 -2.85 9.84 8.42
CA CYS A 167 -1.60 9.83 7.66
C CYS A 167 -0.88 11.18 7.72
N GLU A 168 0.45 11.11 7.77
CA GLU A 168 1.38 12.22 7.74
C GLU A 168 2.35 12.11 6.57
N LEU A 169 2.83 13.25 6.11
CA LEU A 169 3.93 13.34 5.16
C LEU A 169 5.25 12.98 5.86
N GLU A 170 6.30 12.72 5.07
CA GLU A 170 7.65 12.41 5.57
C GLU A 170 8.18 13.44 6.59
N ASP A 171 7.79 14.72 6.47
CA ASP A 171 8.19 15.77 7.41
C ASP A 171 7.36 15.81 8.72
N GLY A 172 6.49 14.82 8.95
CA GLY A 172 5.58 14.70 10.08
C GLY A 172 4.32 15.59 9.97
N THR A 173 4.10 16.22 8.83
CA THR A 173 2.93 17.06 8.61
C THR A 173 1.69 16.20 8.34
N LEU A 174 0.65 16.37 9.16
CA LEU A 174 -0.61 15.66 8.99
C LEU A 174 -1.42 16.06 7.74
N GLY A 175 -1.95 15.04 7.06
CA GLY A 175 -2.92 15.11 5.97
C GLY A 175 -2.40 15.83 4.73
N ILE A 176 -3.26 16.63 4.08
CA ILE A 176 -2.96 17.24 2.77
C ILE A 176 -3.41 18.70 2.70
N VAL A 177 -2.80 19.48 1.80
CA VAL A 177 -3.20 20.87 1.52
C VAL A 177 -3.81 20.95 0.13
N VAL A 178 -5.06 21.41 0.05
CA VAL A 178 -5.71 21.74 -1.23
C VAL A 178 -5.49 23.23 -1.53
N PRO A 179 -4.73 23.60 -2.59
CA PRO A 179 -4.45 25.00 -2.91
C PRO A 179 -5.63 25.69 -3.61
N GLU A 180 -5.76 27.01 -3.45
CA GLU A 180 -6.75 27.81 -4.17
C GLU A 180 -6.44 27.81 -5.67
N GLY A 181 -7.43 27.44 -6.48
CA GLY A 181 -7.34 27.39 -7.95
C GLY A 181 -6.37 26.34 -8.50
N GLY A 182 -5.73 25.55 -7.62
CA GLY A 182 -4.73 24.56 -7.99
C GLY A 182 -5.19 23.11 -7.80
N VAL A 183 -4.26 22.20 -8.06
CA VAL A 183 -4.42 20.76 -7.86
C VAL A 183 -3.43 20.34 -6.78
N ALA A 184 -3.93 19.73 -5.71
CA ALA A 184 -3.15 18.90 -4.82
C ALA A 184 -3.06 17.49 -5.43
N ASP A 185 -1.85 16.98 -5.55
CA ASP A 185 -1.58 15.62 -6.00
C ASP A 185 -1.10 14.84 -4.79
N THR A 186 -1.73 13.70 -4.52
CA THR A 186 -1.36 12.82 -3.42
C THR A 186 -1.40 11.37 -3.89
N GLU A 187 -0.54 10.54 -3.33
CA GLU A 187 -0.40 9.14 -3.63
C GLU A 187 -0.63 8.31 -2.37
N LEU A 188 -1.44 7.27 -2.50
CA LEU A 188 -1.51 6.16 -1.57
C LEU A 188 -0.44 5.15 -2.02
N THR A 189 0.65 5.11 -1.28
CA THR A 189 1.85 4.36 -1.64
C THR A 189 1.81 2.98 -0.97
N PHE A 190 2.21 1.93 -1.69
CA PHE A 190 2.34 0.58 -1.17
C PHE A 190 3.81 0.17 -1.15
N HIS A 191 4.43 0.17 0.04
CA HIS A 191 5.80 -0.29 0.27
C HIS A 191 5.84 -1.83 0.31
N LEU A 192 6.30 -2.46 -0.77
CA LEU A 192 6.24 -3.93 -0.92
C LEU A 192 7.31 -4.68 -0.12
N ASP A 193 8.41 -4.00 0.23
CA ASP A 193 9.52 -4.51 1.04
C ASP A 193 9.06 -4.94 2.44
N HIS A 194 8.05 -4.27 2.99
CA HIS A 194 7.41 -4.64 4.25
C HIS A 194 6.92 -6.10 4.26
N VAL A 195 6.50 -6.63 3.10
CA VAL A 195 6.04 -8.02 2.97
C VAL A 195 7.16 -9.01 3.28
N PHE A 196 8.43 -8.60 3.09
CA PHE A 196 9.61 -9.47 3.13
C PHE A 196 10.55 -9.21 4.30
N PHE A 197 10.23 -8.29 5.19
CA PHE A 197 11.03 -7.99 6.37
C PHE A 197 11.15 -9.17 7.32
N ASP A 198 12.26 -9.23 8.06
CA ASP A 198 12.48 -10.13 9.18
C ASP A 198 12.30 -9.47 10.56
N ASP A 199 12.13 -8.15 10.65
CA ASP A 199 11.94 -7.44 11.93
C ASP A 199 10.81 -6.41 11.83
N LEU A 200 9.91 -6.37 12.82
CA LEU A 200 8.79 -5.40 12.90
C LEU A 200 8.96 -4.39 14.05
N GLY A 201 10.04 -4.48 14.82
CA GLY A 201 10.34 -3.64 15.98
C GLY A 201 11.62 -2.82 15.85
N ALA A 202 12.47 -3.12 14.87
CA ALA A 202 13.74 -2.46 14.59
C ALA A 202 13.97 -2.30 13.08
N GLU A 203 15.20 -1.95 12.70
CA GLU A 203 15.64 -1.86 11.31
C GLU A 203 15.65 -3.27 10.68
N PRO A 204 14.83 -3.54 9.65
CA PRO A 204 14.68 -4.88 9.09
C PRO A 204 15.67 -5.17 7.96
N GLU A 205 15.86 -6.45 7.66
CA GLU A 205 16.40 -6.91 6.39
C GLU A 205 15.32 -7.66 5.60
N MET A 206 15.33 -7.54 4.27
CA MET A 206 14.48 -8.39 3.44
C MET A 206 15.05 -9.79 3.33
N ARG A 207 14.19 -10.81 3.44
CA ARG A 207 14.54 -12.24 3.38
C ARG A 207 13.60 -13.03 2.48
N PHE A 208 14.14 -14.07 1.85
CA PHE A 208 13.37 -14.96 0.96
C PHE A 208 13.74 -16.45 1.11
N GLU A 209 14.84 -16.81 1.76
CA GLU A 209 15.29 -18.21 1.84
C GLU A 209 14.26 -19.13 2.53
N ALA A 210 13.68 -18.68 3.65
CA ALA A 210 12.61 -19.41 4.33
C ALA A 210 11.33 -19.53 3.49
N TRP A 211 11.07 -18.55 2.61
CA TRP A 211 9.94 -18.57 1.69
C TRP A 211 10.14 -19.63 0.62
N ALA A 212 11.32 -19.66 0.01
CA ALA A 212 11.66 -20.65 -1.00
C ALA A 212 11.71 -22.06 -0.41
N ALA A 213 12.13 -22.22 0.84
CA ALA A 213 12.08 -23.49 1.58
C ALA A 213 10.65 -23.96 1.90
N ALA A 214 9.70 -23.04 1.99
CA ALA A 214 8.29 -23.36 2.21
C ALA A 214 7.60 -23.88 0.94
N ALA A 215 8.16 -23.62 -0.24
CA ALA A 215 7.56 -23.96 -1.52
C ALA A 215 7.29 -25.47 -1.67
N GLY A 216 6.17 -25.80 -2.32
CA GLY A 216 5.87 -27.17 -2.72
C GLY A 216 6.77 -27.72 -3.83
N GLU A 217 6.50 -28.95 -4.26
CA GLU A 217 7.25 -29.60 -5.35
C GLU A 217 7.14 -28.85 -6.70
N ASP A 218 6.07 -28.07 -6.87
CA ASP A 218 5.82 -27.24 -8.06
C ASP A 218 6.60 -25.92 -8.05
N ARG A 219 7.30 -25.61 -6.94
CA ARG A 219 8.08 -24.38 -6.74
C ARG A 219 7.25 -23.10 -6.89
N VAL A 220 5.95 -23.19 -6.59
CA VAL A 220 5.08 -22.02 -6.47
C VAL A 220 4.91 -21.74 -4.98
N ILE A 221 5.23 -20.52 -4.57
CA ILE A 221 5.11 -20.05 -3.19
C ILE A 221 3.77 -19.34 -3.05
N THR A 222 2.91 -19.86 -2.18
CA THR A 222 1.66 -19.23 -1.75
C THR A 222 1.73 -18.84 -0.28
N LEU A 223 0.78 -18.00 0.16
CA LEU A 223 0.72 -17.58 1.57
C LEU A 223 0.52 -18.78 2.52
N ASP A 224 -0.23 -19.80 2.09
CA ASP A 224 -0.49 -20.98 2.91
C ASP A 224 0.74 -21.87 3.08
N ASP A 225 1.62 -21.92 2.08
CA ASP A 225 2.87 -22.68 2.15
C ASP A 225 3.77 -22.16 3.28
N LEU A 226 3.79 -20.84 3.51
CA LEU A 226 4.58 -20.20 4.56
C LEU A 226 4.20 -20.69 5.97
N ALA A 227 3.00 -21.25 6.17
CA ALA A 227 2.61 -21.83 7.45
C ALA A 227 3.42 -23.07 7.83
N SER A 228 4.16 -23.67 6.88
CA SER A 228 5.08 -24.78 7.13
C SER A 228 6.35 -24.37 7.89
N GLN A 229 6.68 -23.08 7.90
CA GLN A 229 7.88 -22.53 8.53
C GLN A 229 7.56 -22.01 9.94
N SER A 230 8.06 -22.71 10.97
CA SER A 230 7.97 -22.25 12.36
C SER A 230 9.00 -21.17 12.63
N LEU A 231 8.59 -20.02 13.18
CA LEU A 231 9.52 -18.93 13.52
C LEU A 231 10.59 -19.34 14.54
N ALA A 232 10.28 -20.32 15.39
CA ALA A 232 11.24 -20.86 16.37
C ALA A 232 12.28 -21.81 15.76
N ASP A 233 12.12 -22.23 14.51
CA ASP A 233 12.98 -23.22 13.85
C ASP A 233 12.90 -23.08 12.32
N LEU A 234 13.20 -21.89 11.80
CA LEU A 234 13.18 -21.61 10.36
C LEU A 234 14.24 -22.42 9.63
N ARG A 235 13.84 -23.02 8.50
CA ARG A 235 14.67 -23.90 7.68
C ARG A 235 14.91 -23.31 6.30
N GLY A 236 16.12 -23.53 5.79
CA GLY A 236 16.46 -23.24 4.41
C GLY A 236 16.00 -24.34 3.46
N ILE A 237 16.20 -24.14 2.16
CA ILE A 237 15.83 -25.12 1.13
C ILE A 237 16.56 -26.47 1.33
N ASP A 238 17.75 -26.43 1.93
CA ASP A 238 18.53 -27.62 2.28
C ASP A 238 18.01 -28.37 3.52
N GLY A 239 17.03 -27.80 4.24
CA GLY A 239 16.47 -28.32 5.48
C GLY A 239 17.28 -27.99 6.73
N GLU A 240 18.40 -27.28 6.60
CA GLU A 240 19.21 -26.85 7.72
C GLU A 240 18.62 -25.59 8.38
N PRO A 241 18.87 -25.36 9.68
CA PRO A 241 18.41 -24.14 10.34
C PRO A 241 19.09 -22.90 9.76
N LEU A 242 18.32 -21.85 9.46
CA LEU A 242 18.84 -20.62 8.84
C LEU A 242 19.67 -19.74 9.77
N GLY A 243 19.47 -19.85 11.09
CA GLY A 243 20.12 -18.97 12.05
C GLY A 243 19.68 -17.50 11.99
N VAL A 244 18.67 -17.17 11.18
CA VAL A 244 17.98 -15.88 11.16
C VAL A 244 16.83 -15.88 12.16
N THR A 245 16.51 -14.72 12.72
CA THR A 245 15.38 -14.53 13.62
C THR A 245 14.39 -13.61 12.95
N TYR A 246 13.14 -14.04 12.89
CA TYR A 246 12.03 -13.17 12.52
C TYR A 246 11.43 -12.59 13.80
N ASP A 247 11.65 -11.31 14.07
CA ASP A 247 11.24 -10.64 15.30
C ASP A 247 9.95 -9.82 15.08
N PRO A 248 8.79 -10.24 15.63
CA PRO A 248 7.56 -9.48 15.48
C PRO A 248 7.54 -8.21 16.36
N GLY A 249 8.56 -7.99 17.19
CA GLY A 249 8.60 -6.89 18.14
C GLY A 249 7.41 -6.93 19.10
N ALA A 250 6.67 -5.82 19.17
CA ALA A 250 5.45 -5.73 19.99
C ALA A 250 4.18 -6.24 19.27
N THR A 251 4.29 -6.58 17.98
CA THR A 251 3.15 -6.96 17.15
C THR A 251 2.68 -8.37 17.49
N PRO A 252 1.40 -8.55 17.90
CA PRO A 252 0.88 -9.87 18.18
C PRO A 252 0.68 -10.67 16.89
N LEU A 253 1.18 -11.91 16.87
CA LEU A 253 0.96 -12.84 15.76
C LEU A 253 -0.21 -13.78 16.06
N ALA A 254 -0.96 -14.15 15.01
CA ALA A 254 -2.03 -15.15 15.11
C ALA A 254 -1.49 -16.56 15.40
N SER A 255 -0.28 -16.87 14.92
CA SER A 255 0.46 -18.11 15.16
C SER A 255 1.96 -17.85 15.09
N GLY A 256 2.77 -18.81 15.55
CA GLY A 256 4.24 -18.72 15.55
C GLY A 256 4.88 -19.22 14.25
N ASP A 257 4.27 -18.91 13.10
CA ASP A 257 4.74 -19.33 11.78
C ASP A 257 5.00 -18.13 10.86
N LEU A 258 5.74 -18.38 9.76
CA LEU A 258 6.13 -17.35 8.80
C LEU A 258 4.92 -16.72 8.12
N ARG A 259 3.85 -17.48 7.86
CA ARG A 259 2.60 -16.92 7.32
C ARG A 259 2.03 -15.82 8.21
N ALA A 260 1.90 -16.09 9.52
CA ALA A 260 1.36 -15.10 10.45
C ALA A 260 2.27 -13.87 10.59
N PHE A 261 3.60 -14.07 10.52
CA PHE A 261 4.55 -12.97 10.48
C PHE A 261 4.35 -12.10 9.25
N VAL A 262 4.32 -12.70 8.07
CA VAL A 262 4.18 -11.99 6.78
C VAL A 262 2.88 -11.20 6.71
N ILE A 263 1.77 -11.76 7.20
CA ILE A 263 0.50 -11.03 7.30
C ILE A 263 0.66 -9.81 8.21
N ALA A 264 1.30 -9.98 9.37
CA ALA A 264 1.53 -8.89 10.32
C ALA A 264 2.43 -7.79 9.72
N ALA A 265 3.52 -8.17 9.06
CA ALA A 265 4.44 -7.28 8.37
C ALA A 265 3.72 -6.50 7.26
N ALA A 266 2.92 -7.20 6.46
CA ALA A 266 2.15 -6.61 5.37
C ALA A 266 1.05 -5.64 5.84
N THR A 267 0.71 -5.57 7.13
CA THR A 267 -0.28 -4.59 7.62
C THR A 267 0.21 -3.14 7.54
N SER A 268 1.53 -2.92 7.50
CA SER A 268 2.13 -1.58 7.47
C SER A 268 2.55 -1.12 6.07
N VAL A 269 2.17 -1.83 4.99
CA VAL A 269 2.55 -1.49 3.61
C VAL A 269 2.03 -0.13 3.14
N GLY A 270 1.00 0.41 3.80
CA GLY A 270 0.27 1.59 3.33
C GLY A 270 0.90 2.91 3.77
N HIS A 271 1.48 3.64 2.85
CA HIS A 271 2.14 4.93 3.07
C HIS A 271 1.43 6.10 2.32
N LEU A 272 1.83 7.33 2.62
CA LEU A 272 1.33 8.55 1.99
C LEU A 272 2.47 9.31 1.29
N ASN A 273 2.33 9.54 -0.01
CA ASN A 273 3.27 10.32 -0.81
C ASN A 273 4.73 9.83 -0.70
N GLY A 274 4.95 8.53 -0.91
CA GLY A 274 6.27 7.90 -0.75
C GLY A 274 6.46 7.44 0.69
N GLU A 275 7.35 8.11 1.43
CA GLU A 275 7.77 7.73 2.79
C GLU A 275 6.88 8.24 3.93
N GLY A 276 5.77 8.91 3.64
CA GLY A 276 4.84 9.37 4.67
C GLY A 276 4.14 8.20 5.36
N HIS A 277 3.92 8.29 6.67
CA HIS A 277 3.38 7.21 7.48
C HIS A 277 1.90 7.38 7.82
N CYS A 278 1.25 6.28 8.18
CA CYS A 278 -0.09 6.28 8.77
C CYS A 278 -0.07 5.54 10.13
N GLU A 279 -1.07 5.80 10.96
CA GLU A 279 -1.42 4.89 12.04
C GLU A 279 -2.20 3.70 11.44
N TYR A 280 -1.83 2.46 11.82
CA TYR A 280 -2.42 1.24 11.25
C TYR A 280 -3.43 0.60 12.20
N ASP A 281 -4.71 0.74 11.88
CA ASP A 281 -5.81 0.11 12.62
C ASP A 281 -6.24 -1.18 11.90
N VAL A 282 -5.89 -2.33 12.47
CA VAL A 282 -6.27 -3.65 11.91
C VAL A 282 -7.69 -4.01 12.34
N ALA A 283 -8.57 -4.25 11.37
CA ALA A 283 -9.92 -4.72 11.66
C ALA A 283 -9.87 -6.12 12.28
N ARG A 284 -10.49 -6.29 13.45
CA ARG A 284 -10.55 -7.57 14.18
C ARG A 284 -11.78 -8.40 13.82
#